data_AF-A0A2G3JAA0-F1
#
_entry.id   AF-A0A2G3JAA0-F1
#
_cell.length_a   1.000
_cell.length_b   1.000
_cell.length_c   1.000
_cell.angle_alpha   90.00
_cell.angle_beta   90.00
_cell.angle_gamma   90.00
#
_symmetry.space_group_name_H-M   'P 1'
#
loop_
_entity.id
_entity.type
_entity.pdbx_description
1 polymer ?
#
loop_
_entity_poly.entity_id
_entity_poly.type
_entity_poly.pdbx_seq_one_letter_code
_entity_poly.pdbx_strand_id
1 'polypeptide(L)' 'LEQLEQGIVDYIHYYNHDRIKLKLKGLSPVQYRTQPLSA' A
#
# COMPACT_ATOMS: atom_id res chain seq x y z
N LEU A 1 -18.28 -8.60 -15.28
CA LEU A 1 -17.03 -9.21 -14.76
C LEU A 1 -15.92 -8.17 -14.70
N GLU A 2 -15.75 -7.34 -15.73
CA GLU A 2 -14.75 -6.26 -15.80
C GLU A 2 -14.77 -5.29 -14.61
N GLN A 3 -15.96 -4.88 -14.14
CA GLN A 3 -16.08 -3.98 -12.98
C GLN A 3 -15.55 -4.58 -11.67
N LEU A 4 -15.70 -5.90 -11.50
CA LEU A 4 -15.19 -6.60 -10.31
C LEU A 4 -13.67 -6.67 -10.35
N GLU A 5 -13.11 -6.99 -11.53
CA GLU A 5 -11.67 -7.04 -11.74
C GLU A 5 -11.02 -5.67 -11.49
N GLN A 6 -11.59 -4.61 -12.07
CA GLN A 6 -11.11 -3.25 -11.85
C GLN A 6 -11.17 -2.87 -10.36
N GLY A 7 -12.28 -3.18 -9.68
CA GLY A 7 -12.42 -2.92 -8.26
C GLY A 7 -11.36 -3.64 -7.39
N ILE A 8 -10.97 -4.87 -7.77
CA ILE A 8 -9.91 -5.61 -7.08
C ILE A 8 -8.55 -4.95 -7.33
N VAL A 9 -8.25 -4.56 -8.57
CA VAL A 9 -7.00 -3.87 -8.92
C VAL A 9 -6.87 -2.55 -8.13
N ASP A 10 -7.92 -1.75 -8.12
CA ASP A 10 -7.95 -0.47 -7.41
C ASP A 10 -7.77 -0.68 -5.90
N TYR A 11 -8.42 -1.70 -5.34
CA TYR A 11 -8.28 -2.04 -3.92
C TYR A 11 -6.85 -2.47 -3.57
N ILE A 12 -6.20 -3.27 -4.42
CA ILE A 12 -4.81 -3.70 -4.24
C ILE A 12 -3.86 -2.48 -4.29
N HIS A 13 -4.08 -1.55 -5.24
CA HIS A 13 -3.29 -0.33 -5.34
C HIS A 13 -3.44 0.51 -4.07
N TYR A 14 -4.69 0.83 -3.69
CA TYR A 14 -4.99 1.58 -2.48
C TYR A 14 -4.30 0.96 -1.26
N TYR A 15 -4.42 -0.36 -1.09
CA TYR A 15 -3.86 -1.05 0.07
C TYR A 15 -2.33 -0.98 0.13
N ASN A 16 -1.64 -1.02 -1.01
CA ASN A 16 -0.18 -1.05 -1.05
C ASN A 16 0.47 0.34 -1.07
N HIS A 17 -0.16 1.32 -1.72
CA HIS A 17 0.44 2.62 -2.02
C HIS A 17 -0.20 3.77 -1.24
N ASP A 18 -1.53 3.77 -1.09
CA ASP A 18 -2.24 4.95 -0.61
C ASP A 18 -2.64 4.84 0.86
N ARG A 19 -2.74 3.61 1.38
CA ARG A 19 -3.17 3.34 2.74
C ARG A 19 -2.15 3.84 3.77
N ILE A 20 -2.47 4.97 4.41
CA ILE A 20 -1.66 5.51 5.51
C ILE A 20 -1.99 4.76 6.80
N LYS A 21 -0.97 4.33 7.53
CA LYS A 21 -1.11 3.74 8.86
C LYS A 21 -0.19 4.43 9.86
N LEU A 22 -0.74 4.94 10.95
CA LEU A 22 0.01 5.71 11.96
C LEU A 22 1.24 4.97 12.49
N LYS A 23 1.15 3.64 12.68
CA LYS A 23 2.28 2.80 13.12
C LYS A 23 3.46 2.77 12.15
N LEU A 24 3.24 3.11 10.88
CA LEU A 24 4.27 3.15 9.83
C LEU A 24 4.88 4.55 9.69
N LYS A 25 4.68 5.44 10.67
CA LYS A 25 5.22 6.82 10.66
C LYS A 25 4.79 7.60 9.41
N GLY A 26 3.55 7.39 8.96
CA GLY A 26 3.01 8.07 7.77
C GLY A 26 3.43 7.44 6.44
N LEU A 27 4.23 6.38 6.44
CA LEU A 27 4.62 5.67 5.22
C LEU A 27 3.50 4.76 4.72
N SER A 28 3.40 4.64 3.40
CA SER A 28 2.63 3.57 2.76
C SER A 28 3.24 2.19 3.05
N PRO A 29 2.47 1.10 2.90
CA PRO A 29 2.99 -0.25 3.13
C PRO A 29 4.20 -0.60 2.26
N VAL A 30 4.23 -0.19 1.00
CA VAL A 30 5.39 -0.45 0.12
C VAL A 30 6.62 0.36 0.54
N GLN A 31 6.44 1.63 0.92
CA GLN A 31 7.54 2.48 1.41
C GLN A 31 8.12 1.95 2.72
N TYR A 32 7.26 1.46 3.62
CA TYR A 32 7.72 0.87 4.87
C TYR A 32 8.54 -0.41 4.67
N ARG A 33 8.15 -1.28 3.73
CA ARG A 33 8.88 -2.53 3.44
C ARG A 33 10.22 -2.30 2.74
N THR A 34 10.34 -1.20 2.00
CA THR A 34 11.55 -0.84 1.24
C THR A 34 12.51 0.04 2.03
N GLN A 35 12.21 0.33 3.31
CA GLN A 35 13.15 1.04 4.16
C GLN A 35 14.44 0.23 4.31
N PRO A 36 15.61 0.86 4.11
CA PRO A 36 16.87 0.21 4.41
C PRO A 36 16.91 -0.10 5.90
N LEU A 37 17.40 -1.29 6.26
CA LEU A 37 17.75 -1.59 7.64
C LEU A 37 18.80 -0.57 8.05
N SER A 38 18.47 0.29 9.01
CA SER A 38 19.45 1.17 9.63
C SER A 38 20.55 0.29 10.23
N ALA A 39 21.77 0.44 9.73
CA ALA A 39 22.96 -0.25 10.21
C ALA A 39 23.28 0.08 11.67
#